data_AF-D6M1Y2-F1
#
_entry.id   AF-D6M1Y2-F1
#
_cell.length_a   1.000
_cell.length_b   1.000
_cell.length_c   1.000
_cell.angle_alpha   90.00
_cell.angle_beta   90.00
_cell.angle_gamma   90.00
#
_symmetry.space_group_name_H-M   'P 1'
#
loop_
_entity.id
_entity.type
_entity.pdbx_description
1 polymer ?
#
loop_
_entity_poly.entity_id
_entity_poly.type
_entity_poly.pdbx_seq_one_letter_code
_entity_poly.pdbx_strand_id
1 'polypeptide(L)'
;MDADGVRFMTGQHELGELAPRDIVAKAITRRMREQGTTHMYLDARHFGADMWENRFPTILAACRAHGIDPVTAPVPVSPAAHYASGGVRTDTEGRTTVPGLYACGEVACTGVHGANRLASNSLLEGLVYAERIAAHLVTRHRAAAERSPAASAPDGQAATDASEPVREPVRDRVRTEVLQYAEDRFAVQRAMSEGAGVLRSAASLRAAAEALDALRARSLAAAGRDGASAPGDARPAEPGVETWQATNLLTVARVLTEAALAREETRGCHWREDHPERDDPDGARHIVVTLDAATHTPRLRPTSGTTFPPTRPHD
;
A
#
# COMPACT_ATOMS: atom_id res chain seq x y z
N MET A 1 -24.46 -14.02 -1.98
CA MET A 1 -25.82 -13.54 -2.27
C MET A 1 -25.81 -12.03 -2.23
N ASP A 2 -26.66 -11.40 -3.03
CA ASP A 2 -26.85 -9.96 -2.99
C ASP A 2 -27.83 -9.54 -1.88
N ALA A 3 -28.19 -8.25 -1.83
CA ALA A 3 -29.08 -7.72 -0.80
C ALA A 3 -30.49 -8.34 -0.81
N ASP A 4 -30.91 -8.90 -1.95
CA ASP A 4 -32.22 -9.53 -2.15
C ASP A 4 -32.17 -11.05 -1.93
N GLY A 5 -31.02 -11.59 -1.53
CA GLY A 5 -30.81 -13.02 -1.31
C GLY A 5 -30.50 -13.81 -2.59
N VAL A 6 -30.23 -13.16 -3.72
CA VAL A 6 -29.98 -13.84 -5.00
C VAL A 6 -28.50 -14.23 -5.13
N ARG A 7 -28.23 -15.45 -5.61
CA ARG A 7 -26.88 -15.91 -5.96
C ARG A 7 -26.42 -15.31 -7.30
N PHE A 8 -25.88 -14.10 -7.25
CA PHE A 8 -25.49 -13.33 -8.43
C PHE A 8 -24.21 -13.79 -9.16
N MET A 9 -23.40 -14.69 -8.57
CA MET A 9 -22.25 -15.28 -9.27
C MET A 9 -22.67 -16.35 -10.29
N THR A 10 -23.89 -16.87 -10.18
CA THR A 10 -24.45 -17.83 -11.14
C THR A 10 -24.52 -17.20 -12.53
N GLY A 11 -23.91 -17.84 -13.53
CA GLY A 11 -23.87 -17.34 -14.91
C GLY A 11 -22.84 -16.23 -15.15
N GLN A 12 -22.11 -15.75 -14.14
CA GLN A 12 -21.00 -14.79 -14.31
C GLN A 12 -19.68 -15.49 -14.62
N HIS A 13 -19.46 -16.65 -13.99
CA HIS A 13 -18.26 -17.48 -14.19
C HIS A 13 -18.63 -18.94 -13.94
N GLU A 14 -18.02 -19.86 -14.69
CA GLU A 14 -18.30 -21.30 -14.57
C GLU A 14 -18.04 -21.85 -13.16
N LEU A 15 -17.01 -21.34 -12.48
CA LEU A 15 -16.67 -21.67 -11.09
C LEU A 15 -17.54 -20.97 -10.03
N GLY A 16 -18.47 -20.09 -10.41
CA GLY A 16 -19.32 -19.35 -9.47
C GLY A 16 -18.50 -18.61 -8.41
N GLU A 17 -18.82 -18.84 -7.14
CA GLU A 17 -18.12 -18.25 -5.99
C GLU A 17 -16.65 -18.70 -5.83
N LEU A 18 -16.22 -19.74 -6.56
CA LEU A 18 -14.83 -20.22 -6.60
C LEU A 18 -14.01 -19.65 -7.77
N ALA A 19 -14.55 -18.68 -8.50
CA ALA A 19 -13.81 -17.97 -9.53
C ALA A 19 -12.57 -17.23 -8.97
N PRO A 20 -11.60 -16.85 -9.82
CA PRO A 20 -10.49 -16.00 -9.42
C PRO A 20 -10.90 -14.79 -8.57
N ARG A 21 -10.09 -14.44 -7.56
CA ARG A 21 -10.43 -13.46 -6.52
C ARG A 21 -10.80 -12.08 -7.09
N ASP A 22 -10.12 -11.64 -8.13
CA ASP A 22 -10.36 -10.40 -8.86
C ASP A 22 -11.74 -10.41 -9.54
N ILE A 23 -12.13 -11.53 -10.15
CA ILE A 23 -13.45 -11.72 -10.77
C ILE A 23 -14.56 -11.62 -9.70
N VAL A 24 -14.42 -12.36 -8.60
CA VAL A 24 -15.42 -12.37 -7.51
C VAL A 24 -15.52 -10.99 -6.85
N ALA A 25 -14.39 -10.35 -6.55
CA ALA A 25 -14.36 -9.02 -5.95
C ALA A 25 -15.03 -7.98 -6.87
N LYS A 26 -14.76 -8.03 -8.18
CA LYS A 26 -15.42 -7.17 -9.17
C LYS A 26 -16.92 -7.37 -9.18
N ALA A 27 -17.39 -8.63 -9.24
CA ALA A 27 -18.81 -8.93 -9.26
C ALA A 27 -19.52 -8.42 -8.00
N ILE A 28 -18.91 -8.61 -6.83
CA ILE A 28 -19.40 -8.05 -5.56
C ILE A 28 -19.48 -6.52 -5.63
N THR A 29 -18.39 -5.84 -6.01
CA THR A 29 -18.37 -4.36 -6.07
C THR A 29 -19.38 -3.80 -7.06
N ARG A 30 -19.53 -4.42 -8.23
CA ARG A 30 -20.53 -4.02 -9.22
C ARG A 30 -21.94 -4.18 -8.66
N ARG A 31 -22.26 -5.33 -8.05
CA ARG A 31 -23.59 -5.59 -7.48
C ARG A 31 -23.92 -4.64 -6.33
N MET A 32 -22.94 -4.36 -5.47
CA MET A 32 -23.05 -3.34 -4.42
C MET A 32 -23.41 -1.95 -4.98
N ARG A 33 -22.73 -1.51 -6.06
CA ARG A 33 -23.01 -0.23 -6.73
C ARG A 33 -24.39 -0.20 -7.37
N GLU A 34 -24.78 -1.26 -8.08
CA GLU A 34 -26.10 -1.37 -8.72
C GLU A 34 -27.27 -1.29 -7.72
N GLN A 35 -27.11 -1.89 -6.54
CA GLN A 35 -28.14 -1.89 -5.50
C GLN A 35 -28.02 -0.73 -4.50
N GLY A 36 -26.97 0.09 -4.59
CA GLY A 36 -26.71 1.16 -3.62
C GLY A 36 -26.45 0.65 -2.19
N THR A 37 -25.78 -0.49 -2.05
CA THR A 37 -25.49 -1.15 -0.75
C THR A 37 -24.00 -1.20 -0.44
N THR A 38 -23.65 -1.34 0.84
CA THR A 38 -22.26 -1.35 1.34
C THR A 38 -21.70 -2.75 1.60
N HIS A 39 -22.52 -3.79 1.50
CA HIS A 39 -22.14 -5.18 1.70
C HIS A 39 -23.04 -6.13 0.92
N MET A 40 -22.53 -7.33 0.68
CA MET A 40 -23.26 -8.51 0.21
C MET A 40 -23.32 -9.55 1.33
N TYR A 41 -23.85 -10.73 1.05
CA TYR A 41 -24.00 -11.80 2.04
C TYR A 41 -23.30 -13.09 1.63
N LEU A 42 -22.46 -13.64 2.52
CA LEU A 42 -21.94 -14.99 2.44
C LEU A 42 -22.91 -15.94 3.15
N ASP A 43 -23.53 -16.87 2.41
CA ASP A 43 -24.40 -17.89 2.99
C ASP A 43 -23.70 -19.24 3.08
N ALA A 44 -23.30 -19.57 4.31
CA ALA A 44 -22.68 -20.84 4.64
C ALA A 44 -23.46 -21.59 5.74
N ARG A 45 -24.79 -21.34 5.84
CA ARG A 45 -25.68 -22.06 6.78
C ARG A 45 -25.73 -23.56 6.50
N HIS A 46 -25.59 -23.93 5.22
CA HIS A 46 -25.55 -25.32 4.76
C HIS A 46 -24.35 -26.14 5.29
N PHE A 47 -23.33 -25.49 5.86
CA PHE A 47 -22.21 -26.19 6.51
C PHE A 47 -22.65 -26.92 7.79
N GLY A 48 -23.70 -26.45 8.46
CA GLY A 48 -24.15 -26.98 9.75
C GLY A 48 -23.20 -26.64 10.91
N ALA A 49 -23.66 -26.86 12.14
CA ALA A 49 -22.92 -26.50 13.36
C ALA A 49 -21.55 -27.20 13.44
N ASP A 50 -21.51 -28.51 13.18
CA ASP A 50 -20.29 -29.32 13.30
C ASP A 50 -19.14 -28.80 12.42
N MET A 51 -19.44 -28.41 11.17
CA MET A 51 -18.40 -27.89 10.28
C MET A 51 -17.89 -26.52 10.73
N TRP A 52 -18.79 -25.63 11.17
CA TRP A 52 -18.41 -24.33 11.71
C TRP A 52 -17.52 -24.46 12.94
N GLU A 53 -17.88 -25.35 13.87
CA GLU A 53 -17.16 -25.55 15.13
C GLU A 53 -15.80 -26.23 14.92
N ASN A 54 -15.70 -27.17 13.98
CA ASN A 54 -14.46 -27.95 13.82
C ASN A 54 -13.53 -27.43 12.72
N ARG A 55 -14.06 -26.84 11.64
CA ARG A 55 -13.24 -26.37 10.49
C ARG A 55 -13.01 -24.87 10.49
N PHE A 56 -13.94 -24.09 11.04
CA PHE A 56 -13.87 -22.62 11.05
C PHE A 56 -14.08 -22.00 12.45
N PRO A 57 -13.49 -22.56 13.53
CA PRO A 57 -13.78 -22.13 14.91
C PRO A 57 -13.48 -20.64 15.14
N THR A 58 -12.40 -20.13 14.57
CA THR A 58 -11.99 -18.72 14.69
C THR A 58 -12.99 -17.79 14.00
N ILE A 59 -13.48 -18.16 12.82
CA ILE A 59 -14.46 -17.35 12.08
C ILE A 59 -15.81 -17.38 12.80
N LEU A 60 -16.24 -18.56 13.27
CA LEU A 60 -17.46 -18.72 14.06
C LEU A 60 -17.46 -17.83 15.30
N ALA A 61 -16.37 -17.86 16.08
CA ALA A 61 -16.21 -17.04 17.27
C ALA A 61 -16.23 -15.54 16.94
N ALA A 62 -15.54 -15.12 15.87
CA ALA A 62 -15.53 -13.72 15.43
C ALA A 62 -16.93 -13.25 15.02
N CYS A 63 -17.66 -14.01 14.20
CA CYS A 63 -19.02 -13.66 13.81
C CYS A 63 -19.94 -13.52 15.04
N ARG A 64 -19.90 -14.47 15.97
CA ARG A 64 -20.73 -14.45 17.19
C ARG A 64 -20.39 -13.28 18.11
N ALA A 65 -19.11 -12.91 18.22
CA ALA A 65 -18.70 -11.72 18.96
C ALA A 65 -19.26 -10.41 18.37
N HIS A 66 -19.56 -10.40 17.07
CA HIS A 66 -20.23 -9.29 16.37
C HIS A 66 -21.75 -9.47 16.26
N GLY A 67 -22.34 -10.42 17.00
CA GLY A 67 -23.80 -10.63 17.04
C GLY A 67 -24.37 -11.38 15.84
N ILE A 68 -23.53 -12.04 15.04
CA ILE A 68 -23.93 -12.80 13.85
C ILE A 68 -23.66 -14.29 14.11
N ASP A 69 -24.69 -15.14 14.04
CA ASP A 69 -24.51 -16.59 14.10
C ASP A 69 -24.49 -17.17 12.68
N PRO A 70 -23.32 -17.53 12.11
CA PRO A 70 -23.20 -17.94 10.72
C PRO A 70 -23.81 -19.33 10.44
N VAL A 71 -24.16 -20.07 11.49
CA VAL A 71 -24.91 -21.34 11.41
C VAL A 71 -26.37 -21.09 11.00
N THR A 72 -26.95 -19.97 11.43
CA THR A 72 -28.39 -19.68 11.27
C THR A 72 -28.67 -18.47 10.40
N ALA A 73 -27.73 -17.54 10.26
CA ALA A 73 -27.84 -16.32 9.47
C ALA A 73 -26.68 -16.15 8.48
N PRO A 74 -26.90 -15.51 7.32
CA PRO A 74 -25.81 -15.17 6.41
C PRO A 74 -24.88 -14.09 6.99
N VAL A 75 -23.61 -14.12 6.60
CA VAL A 75 -22.58 -13.19 7.07
C VAL A 75 -22.45 -11.99 6.12
N PRO A 76 -22.56 -10.74 6.59
CA PRO A 76 -22.27 -9.55 5.79
C PRO A 76 -20.81 -9.54 5.36
N VAL A 77 -20.54 -9.36 4.07
CA VAL A 77 -19.19 -9.32 3.50
C VAL A 77 -19.05 -8.22 2.47
N SER A 78 -17.87 -7.61 2.39
CA SER A 78 -17.50 -6.70 1.32
C SER A 78 -16.03 -6.92 0.93
N PRO A 79 -15.61 -6.55 -0.29
CA PRO A 79 -14.22 -6.63 -0.69
C PRO A 79 -13.40 -5.65 0.13
N ALA A 80 -12.30 -6.12 0.72
CA ALA A 80 -11.37 -5.30 1.49
C ALA A 80 -9.99 -5.28 0.82
N ALA A 81 -9.31 -4.13 0.92
CA ALA A 81 -7.88 -4.04 0.62
C ALA A 81 -7.11 -5.01 1.53
N HIS A 82 -6.17 -5.76 0.96
CA HIS A 82 -5.54 -6.89 1.66
C HIS A 82 -4.03 -6.96 1.46
N TYR A 83 -3.50 -6.54 0.31
CA TYR A 83 -2.07 -6.62 0.03
C TYR A 83 -1.62 -5.52 -0.93
N ALA A 84 -0.44 -4.95 -0.68
CA ALA A 84 0.24 -4.06 -1.60
C ALA A 84 1.27 -4.83 -2.46
N SER A 85 1.02 -4.97 -3.76
CA SER A 85 2.00 -5.56 -4.70
C SER A 85 3.11 -4.59 -5.12
N GLY A 86 2.89 -3.28 -4.91
CA GLY A 86 3.90 -2.23 -5.07
C GLY A 86 4.63 -1.95 -3.76
N GLY A 87 5.45 -0.90 -3.75
CA GLY A 87 6.24 -0.54 -2.57
C GLY A 87 7.57 0.11 -2.93
N VAL A 88 8.47 0.18 -1.95
CA VAL A 88 9.84 0.67 -2.12
C VAL A 88 10.60 -0.27 -3.07
N ARG A 89 11.03 0.25 -4.21
CA ARG A 89 11.77 -0.52 -5.21
C ARG A 89 13.09 -1.03 -4.63
N THR A 90 13.35 -2.33 -4.82
CA THR A 90 14.60 -2.99 -4.38
C THR A 90 15.24 -3.80 -5.49
N ASP A 91 16.56 -4.01 -5.43
CA ASP A 91 17.21 -5.09 -6.20
C ASP A 91 16.94 -6.46 -5.57
N THR A 92 17.50 -7.51 -6.19
CA THR A 92 17.39 -8.89 -5.72
C THR A 92 18.03 -9.15 -4.35
N GLU A 93 18.80 -8.20 -3.82
CA GLU A 93 19.44 -8.24 -2.50
C GLU A 93 18.72 -7.36 -1.46
N GLY A 94 17.55 -6.79 -1.81
CA GLY A 94 16.76 -5.94 -0.93
C GLY A 94 17.29 -4.51 -0.77
N ARG A 95 18.24 -4.07 -1.62
CA ARG A 95 18.83 -2.73 -1.56
C ARG A 95 17.93 -1.74 -2.29
N THR A 96 17.72 -0.57 -1.69
CA THR A 96 17.00 0.52 -2.34
C THR A 96 17.95 1.39 -3.19
N THR A 97 17.42 2.42 -3.86
CA THR A 97 18.25 3.43 -4.53
C THR A 97 18.95 4.38 -3.56
N VAL A 98 18.62 4.36 -2.26
CA VAL A 98 19.30 5.13 -1.22
C VAL A 98 20.41 4.26 -0.60
N PRO A 99 21.69 4.64 -0.72
CA PRO A 99 22.80 3.85 -0.19
C PRO A 99 22.66 3.59 1.31
N GLY A 100 22.69 2.32 1.70
CA GLY A 100 22.57 1.89 3.10
C GLY A 100 21.12 1.68 3.58
N LEU A 101 20.12 2.01 2.76
CA LEU A 101 18.72 1.70 3.03
C LEU A 101 18.28 0.44 2.30
N TYR A 102 17.61 -0.45 3.02
CA TYR A 102 17.08 -1.73 2.54
C TYR A 102 15.57 -1.79 2.79
N ALA A 103 14.87 -2.62 2.03
CA ALA A 103 13.46 -2.92 2.25
C ALA A 103 13.18 -4.40 1.93
N CYS A 104 12.29 -5.03 2.69
CA CYS A 104 11.81 -6.38 2.43
C CYS A 104 10.39 -6.58 3.00
N GLY A 105 9.70 -7.62 2.55
CA GLY A 105 8.29 -7.86 2.89
C GLY A 105 7.36 -6.90 2.17
N GLU A 106 6.16 -6.70 2.71
CA GLU A 106 5.08 -5.98 2.01
C GLU A 106 5.36 -4.49 1.73
N VAL A 107 6.34 -3.88 2.43
CA VAL A 107 6.78 -2.51 2.12
C VAL A 107 7.62 -2.43 0.84
N ALA A 108 8.17 -3.54 0.37
CA ALA A 108 9.09 -3.59 -0.75
C ALA A 108 8.39 -4.00 -2.06
N CYS A 109 8.84 -3.40 -3.16
CA CYS A 109 8.57 -3.87 -4.51
C CYS A 109 9.84 -4.54 -5.03
N THR A 110 9.84 -5.87 -5.01
CA THR A 110 10.96 -6.72 -5.45
C THR A 110 10.82 -7.19 -6.91
N GLY A 111 9.65 -6.95 -7.50
CA GLY A 111 9.27 -7.46 -8.83
C GLY A 111 8.61 -8.85 -8.82
N VAL A 112 8.62 -9.59 -7.70
CA VAL A 112 8.11 -10.97 -7.62
C VAL A 112 6.60 -11.07 -7.87
N HIS A 113 5.82 -10.10 -7.38
CA HIS A 113 4.34 -10.18 -7.42
C HIS A 113 3.70 -9.66 -8.70
N GLY A 114 4.46 -8.97 -9.55
CA GLY A 114 3.93 -8.33 -10.77
C GLY A 114 2.67 -7.49 -10.47
N ALA A 115 1.62 -7.69 -11.27
CA ALA A 115 0.35 -6.97 -11.14
C ALA A 115 -0.69 -7.67 -10.24
N ASN A 116 -0.44 -8.90 -9.78
CA ASN A 116 -1.33 -9.62 -8.88
C ASN A 116 -0.55 -10.68 -8.08
N ARG A 117 -0.54 -10.54 -6.75
CA ARG A 117 0.16 -11.48 -5.87
C ARG A 117 -0.46 -12.87 -5.95
N LEU A 118 0.35 -13.87 -6.31
CA LEU A 118 -0.04 -15.28 -6.18
C LEU A 118 -0.10 -15.70 -4.70
N ALA A 119 -1.05 -16.57 -4.37
CA ALA A 119 -1.27 -17.01 -2.99
C ALA A 119 0.01 -17.61 -2.37
N SER A 120 0.18 -17.41 -1.05
CA SER A 120 1.27 -17.98 -0.22
C SER A 120 2.70 -17.51 -0.49
N ASN A 121 2.94 -16.58 -1.44
CA ASN A 121 4.29 -16.14 -1.76
C ASN A 121 4.82 -14.96 -0.93
N SER A 122 3.96 -14.17 -0.28
CA SER A 122 4.40 -12.96 0.45
C SER A 122 5.26 -13.24 1.69
N LEU A 123 4.92 -14.28 2.46
CA LEU A 123 5.72 -14.66 3.64
C LEU A 123 7.10 -15.17 3.23
N LEU A 124 7.16 -15.99 2.19
CA LEU A 124 8.40 -16.54 1.66
C LEU A 124 9.28 -15.44 1.05
N GLU A 125 8.69 -14.49 0.31
CA GLU A 125 9.43 -13.32 -0.18
C GLU A 125 10.07 -12.55 0.99
N GLY A 126 9.29 -12.22 2.02
CA GLY A 126 9.81 -11.51 3.18
C GLY A 126 11.01 -12.23 3.82
N LEU A 127 10.90 -13.54 4.02
CA LEU A 127 11.97 -14.36 4.61
C LEU A 127 13.23 -14.39 3.74
N VAL A 128 13.08 -14.68 2.45
CA VAL A 128 14.22 -14.79 1.51
C VAL A 128 14.97 -13.47 1.40
N TYR A 129 14.26 -12.35 1.28
CA TYR A 129 14.91 -11.05 1.17
C TYR A 129 15.53 -10.62 2.51
N ALA A 130 14.89 -10.91 3.65
CA ALA A 130 15.48 -10.64 4.97
C ALA A 130 16.81 -11.39 5.17
N GLU A 131 16.89 -12.66 4.77
CA GLU A 131 18.13 -13.45 4.84
C GLU A 131 19.24 -12.84 3.96
N ARG A 132 18.92 -12.46 2.72
CA ARG A 132 19.87 -11.78 1.81
C ARG A 132 20.37 -10.46 2.37
N ILE A 133 19.48 -9.62 2.90
CA ILE A 133 19.83 -8.36 3.54
C ILE A 133 20.78 -8.62 4.72
N ALA A 134 20.46 -9.57 5.59
CA ALA A 134 21.30 -9.93 6.74
C ALA A 134 22.70 -10.38 6.30
N ALA A 135 22.79 -11.30 5.33
CA ALA A 135 24.06 -11.78 4.79
C ALA A 135 24.91 -10.64 4.19
N HIS A 136 24.27 -9.72 3.47
CA HIS A 136 24.94 -8.55 2.91
C HIS A 136 25.43 -7.57 4.00
N LEU A 137 24.63 -7.30 5.02
CA LEU A 137 25.00 -6.43 6.14
C LEU A 137 26.19 -6.99 6.91
N VAL A 138 26.21 -8.29 7.20
CA VAL A 138 27.34 -8.96 7.85
C VAL A 138 28.62 -8.83 7.02
N THR A 139 28.54 -9.08 5.72
CA THR A 139 29.68 -8.96 4.81
C THR A 139 30.22 -7.53 4.76
N ARG A 140 29.31 -6.53 4.67
CA ARG A 140 29.68 -5.12 4.66
C ARG A 140 30.32 -4.68 5.98
N HIS A 141 29.79 -5.15 7.11
CA HIS A 141 30.31 -4.85 8.44
C HIS A 141 31.72 -5.42 8.63
N ARG A 142 31.96 -6.68 8.24
CA ARG A 142 33.31 -7.29 8.24
C ARG A 142 34.29 -6.52 7.38
N ALA A 143 33.90 -6.20 6.15
CA ALA A 143 34.76 -5.44 5.24
C ALA A 143 35.01 -3.99 5.69
N ALA A 144 34.15 -3.41 6.54
CA ALA A 144 34.39 -2.13 7.18
C ALA A 144 35.37 -2.26 8.36
N ALA A 145 35.22 -3.31 9.19
CA ALA A 145 36.14 -3.61 10.29
C ALA A 145 37.58 -3.89 9.79
N GLU A 146 37.73 -4.57 8.66
CA GLU A 146 39.04 -4.83 8.01
C GLU A 146 39.67 -3.57 7.38
N ARG A 147 38.85 -2.56 7.03
CA ARG A 147 39.30 -1.29 6.44
C ARG A 147 39.66 -0.23 7.47
N SER A 148 39.20 -0.37 8.70
CA SER A 148 39.74 0.39 9.83
C SER A 148 41.07 -0.23 10.22
N PRO A 149 42.22 0.41 9.98
CA PRO A 149 43.47 -0.07 10.55
C PRO A 149 43.26 -0.09 12.07
N ALA A 150 43.70 -1.16 12.74
CA ALA A 150 43.85 -1.15 14.18
C ALA A 150 44.71 0.07 14.53
N ALA A 151 44.08 1.14 15.02
CA ALA A 151 44.79 2.16 15.75
C ALA A 151 45.32 1.44 16.99
N SER A 152 46.59 1.02 16.92
CA SER A 152 47.38 0.72 18.09
C SER A 152 47.50 2.02 18.88
N ALA A 153 46.48 2.33 19.68
CA ALA A 153 46.60 3.35 20.71
C ALA A 153 47.57 2.81 21.77
N PRO A 154 48.61 3.57 22.15
CA PRO A 154 49.39 3.24 23.33
C PRO A 154 48.50 3.36 24.56
N ASP A 155 48.73 2.47 25.51
CA ASP A 155 48.02 2.25 26.77
C ASP A 155 47.17 3.43 27.32
N GLY A 156 45.89 3.12 27.62
CA GLY A 156 45.22 3.75 28.76
C GLY A 156 44.00 4.64 28.50
N GLN A 157 43.44 4.70 27.29
CA GLN A 157 42.13 5.34 27.08
C GLN A 157 41.18 4.38 26.39
N ALA A 158 40.08 4.06 27.09
CA ALA A 158 39.00 3.23 26.57
C ALA A 158 38.60 3.75 25.18
N ALA A 159 38.81 2.92 24.16
CA ALA A 159 38.38 3.20 22.81
C ALA A 159 36.86 3.33 22.82
N THR A 160 36.36 4.56 22.76
CA THR A 160 34.96 4.83 22.48
C THR A 160 34.69 4.36 21.06
N ASP A 161 33.98 3.24 20.98
CA ASP A 161 33.34 2.63 19.82
C ASP A 161 33.30 3.52 18.57
N ALA A 162 34.21 3.25 17.61
CA ALA A 162 34.27 3.92 16.32
C ALA A 162 33.28 3.31 15.31
N SER A 163 32.12 2.81 15.77
CA SER A 163 30.95 2.83 14.91
C SER A 163 30.69 4.30 14.57
N GLU A 164 30.68 4.67 13.29
CA GLU A 164 30.07 5.96 12.92
C GLU A 164 28.75 6.04 13.68
N PRO A 165 28.55 7.04 14.55
CA PRO A 165 27.28 7.15 15.24
C PRO A 165 26.24 7.14 14.13
N VAL A 166 25.27 6.23 14.23
CA VAL A 166 24.04 6.32 13.44
C VAL A 166 23.62 7.75 13.61
N ARG A 167 23.89 8.60 12.61
CA ARG A 167 23.56 10.02 12.70
C ARG A 167 22.10 10.01 13.02
N GLU A 168 21.73 10.49 14.21
CA GLU A 168 20.33 10.73 14.53
C GLU A 168 19.73 11.37 13.29
N PRO A 169 18.58 10.87 12.79
CA PRO A 169 18.00 11.35 11.56
C PRO A 169 17.98 12.87 11.64
N VAL A 170 18.75 13.48 10.73
CA VAL A 170 19.17 14.88 10.73
C VAL A 170 18.12 15.76 11.39
N ARG A 171 18.33 16.14 12.66
CA ARG A 171 17.40 16.99 13.42
C ARG A 171 17.17 18.34 12.73
N ASP A 172 18.04 18.70 11.77
CA ASP A 172 18.17 20.06 11.28
C ASP A 172 17.89 20.27 9.79
N ARG A 173 17.28 19.31 9.07
CA ARG A 173 16.90 19.50 7.65
C ARG A 173 15.54 18.98 7.19
N VAL A 174 14.72 18.40 8.07
CA VAL A 174 13.33 18.00 7.72
C VAL A 174 12.35 19.00 8.31
N ARG A 175 12.40 20.26 7.88
CA ARG A 175 11.37 21.28 8.21
C ARG A 175 10.52 21.65 6.99
N THR A 176 10.41 20.76 6.01
CA THR A 176 9.67 21.03 4.77
C THR A 176 8.27 20.42 4.76
N GLU A 177 8.03 19.36 5.54
CA GLU A 177 6.77 18.64 5.46
C GLU A 177 5.69 19.22 6.37
N VAL A 178 4.53 19.48 5.79
CA VAL A 178 3.34 19.93 6.51
C VAL A 178 2.55 18.72 6.97
N LEU A 179 2.39 18.61 8.29
CA LEU A 179 1.62 17.54 8.92
C LEU A 179 0.14 17.63 8.55
N GLN A 180 -0.44 16.47 8.28
CA GLN A 180 -1.87 16.30 8.13
C GLN A 180 -2.56 16.21 9.50
N TYR A 181 -3.83 16.58 9.54
CA TYR A 181 -4.63 16.45 10.75
C TYR A 181 -4.94 14.96 11.01
N ALA A 182 -5.02 14.55 12.27
CA ALA A 182 -5.23 13.15 12.62
C ALA A 182 -6.60 12.65 12.11
N GLU A 183 -7.61 13.50 12.17
CA GLU A 183 -8.96 13.27 11.68
C GLU A 183 -9.04 13.03 10.17
N ASP A 184 -8.02 13.42 9.40
CA ASP A 184 -7.99 13.24 7.94
C ASP A 184 -7.86 11.77 7.54
N ARG A 185 -7.42 10.91 8.46
CA ARG A 185 -7.33 9.46 8.26
C ARG A 185 -8.60 8.89 7.64
N PHE A 186 -9.77 9.24 8.17
CA PHE A 186 -11.04 8.70 7.68
C PHE A 186 -11.45 9.29 6.32
N ALA A 187 -11.08 10.54 6.05
CA ALA A 187 -11.31 11.16 4.75
C ALA A 187 -10.45 10.51 3.66
N VAL A 188 -9.17 10.24 3.95
CA VAL A 188 -8.27 9.48 3.05
C VAL A 188 -8.84 8.09 2.78
N GLN A 189 -9.25 7.35 3.82
CA GLN A 189 -9.83 6.02 3.67
C GLN A 189 -11.07 6.01 2.80
N ARG A 190 -11.95 7.00 2.97
CA ARG A 190 -13.17 7.15 2.16
C ARG A 190 -12.85 7.44 0.70
N ALA A 191 -12.02 8.45 0.43
CA ALA A 191 -11.60 8.82 -0.92
C ALA A 191 -10.97 7.63 -1.67
N MET A 192 -10.09 6.87 -1.00
CA MET A 192 -9.46 5.69 -1.58
C MET A 192 -10.45 4.54 -1.81
N SER A 193 -11.38 4.29 -0.88
CA SER A 193 -12.36 3.21 -1.01
C SER A 193 -13.36 3.47 -2.13
N GLU A 194 -13.80 4.72 -2.28
CA GLU A 194 -14.78 5.13 -3.29
C GLU A 194 -14.14 5.28 -4.68
N GLY A 195 -12.99 5.95 -4.78
CA GLY A 195 -12.39 6.31 -6.06
C GLY A 195 -11.30 5.36 -6.58
N ALA A 196 -10.47 4.81 -5.69
CA ALA A 196 -9.34 3.94 -6.02
C ALA A 196 -9.53 2.47 -5.58
N GLY A 197 -10.79 2.07 -5.35
CA GLY A 197 -11.19 0.73 -4.92
C GLY A 197 -11.07 -0.36 -6.01
N VAL A 198 -11.86 -1.44 -5.90
CA VAL A 198 -11.78 -2.59 -6.83
C VAL A 198 -12.01 -2.19 -8.28
N LEU A 199 -13.04 -1.38 -8.53
CA LEU A 199 -13.42 -0.88 -9.84
C LEU A 199 -13.10 0.61 -9.94
N ARG A 200 -12.31 0.97 -10.94
CA ARG A 200 -11.82 2.33 -11.15
C ARG A 200 -12.28 2.87 -12.48
N SER A 201 -12.38 4.19 -12.60
CA SER A 201 -12.48 4.89 -13.87
C SER A 201 -11.65 6.17 -13.79
N ALA A 202 -11.38 6.82 -14.92
CA ALA A 202 -10.75 8.14 -14.89
C ALA A 202 -11.55 9.13 -14.02
N ALA A 203 -12.89 9.05 -14.04
CA ALA A 203 -13.74 9.88 -13.21
C ALA A 203 -13.58 9.56 -11.71
N SER A 204 -13.61 8.27 -11.32
CA SER A 204 -13.47 7.88 -9.92
C SER A 204 -12.09 8.21 -9.35
N LEU A 205 -11.05 8.04 -10.16
CA LEU A 205 -9.66 8.33 -9.79
C LEU A 205 -9.39 9.83 -9.69
N ARG A 206 -9.92 10.65 -10.61
CA ARG A 206 -9.82 12.11 -10.50
C ARG A 206 -10.55 12.64 -9.27
N ALA A 207 -11.75 12.13 -8.97
CA ALA A 207 -12.47 12.50 -7.76
C ALA A 207 -11.68 12.15 -6.48
N ALA A 208 -11.02 10.98 -6.44
CA ALA A 208 -10.13 10.65 -5.33
C ALA A 208 -8.91 11.57 -5.27
N ALA A 209 -8.27 11.88 -6.40
CA ALA A 209 -7.11 12.78 -6.45
C ALA A 209 -7.48 14.17 -5.93
N GLU A 210 -8.60 14.74 -6.40
CA GLU A 210 -9.12 16.02 -5.95
C GLU A 210 -9.42 16.03 -4.44
N ALA A 211 -10.05 14.98 -3.91
CA ALA A 211 -10.32 14.85 -2.48
C ALA A 211 -9.03 14.79 -1.65
N LEU A 212 -8.04 14.02 -2.09
CA LEU A 212 -6.75 13.90 -1.40
C LEU A 212 -5.94 15.21 -1.46
N ASP A 213 -5.94 15.89 -2.61
CA ASP A 213 -5.28 17.18 -2.77
C ASP A 213 -5.96 18.29 -1.97
N ALA A 214 -7.28 18.26 -1.80
CA ALA A 214 -8.00 19.16 -0.92
C ALA A 214 -7.58 19.02 0.56
N LEU A 215 -7.39 17.79 1.06
CA LEU A 215 -6.87 17.54 2.40
C LEU A 215 -5.47 18.14 2.56
N ARG A 216 -4.59 17.87 1.59
CA ARG A 216 -3.23 18.42 1.58
C ARG A 216 -3.23 19.96 1.54
N ALA A 217 -4.05 20.56 0.68
CA ALA A 217 -4.15 22.00 0.50
C ALA A 217 -4.62 22.69 1.79
N ARG A 218 -5.58 22.11 2.51
CA ARG A 218 -6.04 22.63 3.80
C ARG A 218 -4.89 22.67 4.81
N SER A 219 -4.09 21.61 4.92
CA SER A 219 -2.94 21.61 5.83
C SER A 219 -1.87 22.62 5.40
N LEU A 220 -1.59 22.74 4.10
CA LEU A 220 -0.66 23.75 3.57
C LEU A 220 -1.13 25.18 3.90
N ALA A 221 -2.42 25.46 3.75
CA ALA A 221 -3.01 26.76 4.08
C ALA A 221 -2.89 27.07 5.58
N ALA A 222 -3.23 26.12 6.45
CA ALA A 222 -3.07 26.28 7.90
C ALA A 222 -1.60 26.50 8.33
N ALA A 223 -0.65 25.93 7.58
CA ALA A 223 0.78 26.14 7.79
C ALA A 223 1.33 27.43 7.16
N GLY A 224 0.51 28.23 6.47
CA GLY A 224 0.97 29.40 5.71
C GLY A 224 1.92 29.05 4.56
N ARG A 225 1.79 27.84 3.99
CA ARG A 225 2.66 27.28 2.95
C ARG A 225 1.95 27.06 1.61
N ASP A 226 0.76 27.60 1.43
CA ASP A 226 0.04 27.55 0.15
C ASP A 226 0.46 28.67 -0.81
N GLY A 227 1.28 29.62 -0.36
CA GLY A 227 1.80 30.73 -1.17
C GLY A 227 0.74 31.74 -1.62
N ALA A 228 -0.49 31.64 -1.11
CA ALA A 228 -1.65 32.39 -1.61
C ALA A 228 -2.57 32.94 -0.51
N SER A 229 -2.63 32.31 0.67
CA SER A 229 -3.57 32.71 1.73
C SER A 229 -2.95 33.66 2.74
N ALA A 230 -3.72 34.67 3.17
CA ALA A 230 -3.47 35.35 4.44
C ALA A 230 -3.55 34.33 5.60
N PRO A 231 -2.85 34.55 6.73
CA PRO A 231 -2.94 33.65 7.87
C PRO A 231 -4.41 33.49 8.28
N GLY A 232 -4.99 32.32 8.00
CA GLY A 232 -6.32 31.98 8.48
C GLY A 232 -6.28 31.61 9.96
N ASP A 233 -7.45 31.51 10.59
CA ASP A 233 -7.58 31.08 11.99
C ASP A 233 -7.21 29.60 12.22
N ALA A 234 -7.00 28.84 11.14
CA ALA A 234 -6.67 27.42 11.20
C ALA A 234 -5.23 27.20 11.68
N ARG A 235 -5.09 26.52 12.83
CA ARG A 235 -3.79 26.15 13.39
C ARG A 235 -3.19 24.94 12.65
N PRO A 236 -1.87 24.91 12.40
CA PRO A 236 -1.20 23.71 11.91
C PRO A 236 -1.40 22.51 12.83
N ALA A 237 -1.39 21.30 12.25
CA ALA A 237 -1.43 20.07 13.03
C ALA A 237 -0.19 19.94 13.93
N GLU A 238 -0.41 19.59 15.20
CA GLU A 238 0.68 19.37 16.15
C GLU A 238 1.38 18.02 15.88
N PRO A 239 2.70 17.92 16.04
CA PRO A 239 3.43 16.66 15.91
C PRO A 239 2.95 15.59 16.89
N GLY A 240 2.56 14.43 16.36
CA GLY A 240 2.08 13.29 17.14
C GLY A 240 1.97 12.04 16.28
N VAL A 241 1.90 10.86 16.90
CA VAL A 241 1.85 9.58 16.17
C VAL A 241 0.74 9.57 15.13
N GLU A 242 -0.45 10.01 15.49
CA GLU A 242 -1.60 10.04 14.58
C GLU A 242 -1.43 11.02 13.41
N THR A 243 -0.83 12.19 13.62
CA THR A 243 -0.59 13.16 12.54
C THR A 243 0.52 12.70 11.59
N TRP A 244 1.54 12.00 12.10
CA TRP A 244 2.54 11.31 11.25
C TRP A 244 1.92 10.18 10.43
N GLN A 245 1.07 9.36 11.05
CA GLN A 245 0.36 8.29 10.33
C GLN A 245 -0.57 8.86 9.25
N ALA A 246 -1.35 9.88 9.57
CA ALA A 246 -2.23 10.55 8.59
C ALA A 246 -1.42 11.14 7.43
N THR A 247 -0.27 11.75 7.71
CA THR A 247 0.65 12.29 6.70
C THR A 247 1.18 11.18 5.78
N ASN A 248 1.67 10.07 6.35
CA ASN A 248 2.15 8.93 5.58
C ASN A 248 1.03 8.31 4.72
N LEU A 249 -0.17 8.14 5.29
CA LEU A 249 -1.33 7.61 4.59
C LEU A 249 -1.73 8.49 3.40
N LEU A 250 -1.80 9.80 3.59
CA LEU A 250 -2.13 10.72 2.50
C LEU A 250 -1.07 10.67 1.40
N THR A 251 0.22 10.67 1.76
CA THR A 251 1.31 10.60 0.79
C THR A 251 1.23 9.34 -0.06
N VAL A 252 1.04 8.16 0.57
CA VAL A 252 0.90 6.90 -0.15
C VAL A 252 -0.38 6.88 -1.00
N ALA A 253 -1.50 7.39 -0.47
CA ALA A 253 -2.77 7.47 -1.19
C ALA A 253 -2.67 8.30 -2.48
N ARG A 254 -1.98 9.44 -2.43
CA ARG A 254 -1.72 10.29 -3.61
C ARG A 254 -0.84 9.57 -4.63
N VAL A 255 0.25 8.92 -4.19
CA VAL A 255 1.11 8.12 -5.07
C VAL A 255 0.34 7.01 -5.79
N LEU A 256 -0.49 6.26 -5.05
CA LEU A 256 -1.29 5.17 -5.61
C LEU A 256 -2.34 5.68 -6.59
N THR A 257 -3.04 6.77 -6.25
CA THR A 257 -4.08 7.36 -7.11
C THR A 257 -3.50 7.88 -8.41
N GLU A 258 -2.38 8.61 -8.36
CA GLU A 258 -1.70 9.10 -9.56
C GLU A 258 -1.19 7.96 -10.45
N ALA A 259 -0.58 6.93 -9.85
CA ALA A 259 -0.13 5.74 -10.60
C ALA A 259 -1.29 4.98 -11.24
N ALA A 260 -2.44 4.88 -10.57
CA ALA A 260 -3.64 4.27 -11.11
C ALA A 260 -4.29 5.11 -12.21
N LEU A 261 -4.25 6.45 -12.10
CA LEU A 261 -4.78 7.36 -13.10
C LEU A 261 -3.98 7.29 -14.40
N ALA A 262 -2.65 7.28 -14.29
CA ALA A 262 -1.74 7.17 -15.44
C ALA A 262 -1.77 5.81 -16.14
N ARG A 263 -2.24 4.75 -15.47
CA ARG A 263 -2.38 3.42 -16.08
C ARG A 263 -3.77 3.26 -16.69
N GLU A 264 -3.84 3.50 -18.00
CA GLU A 264 -5.04 3.42 -18.83
C GLU A 264 -5.25 2.02 -19.46
N GLU A 265 -5.17 0.99 -18.62
CA GLU A 265 -5.44 -0.40 -18.99
C GLU A 265 -6.01 -1.18 -17.79
N THR A 266 -6.38 -2.43 -18.02
CA THR A 266 -6.68 -3.41 -16.98
C THR A 266 -5.61 -4.48 -16.92
N ARG A 267 -4.98 -4.64 -15.75
CA ARG A 267 -3.92 -5.63 -15.51
C ARG A 267 -3.87 -6.04 -14.04
N GLY A 268 -4.09 -7.32 -13.77
CA GLY A 268 -4.04 -7.87 -12.42
C GLY A 268 -5.07 -7.21 -11.50
N CYS A 269 -4.65 -6.69 -10.34
CA CYS A 269 -5.55 -6.01 -9.40
C CYS A 269 -5.90 -4.56 -9.80
N HIS A 270 -5.24 -4.00 -10.82
CA HIS A 270 -5.58 -2.71 -11.40
C HIS A 270 -6.61 -2.93 -12.52
N TRP A 271 -7.83 -2.47 -12.30
CA TRP A 271 -8.95 -2.71 -13.20
C TRP A 271 -9.67 -1.37 -13.45
N ARG A 272 -9.80 -0.98 -14.73
CA ARG A 272 -10.37 0.30 -15.20
C ARG A 272 -11.62 0.05 -16.06
N GLU A 273 -12.78 0.59 -15.69
CA GLU A 273 -14.08 0.41 -16.39
C GLU A 273 -14.08 1.07 -17.76
N ASP A 274 -13.34 2.16 -17.87
CA ASP A 274 -13.10 2.93 -19.08
C ASP A 274 -11.95 2.35 -19.95
N HIS A 275 -11.13 1.43 -19.41
CA HIS A 275 -10.08 0.72 -20.14
C HIS A 275 -10.08 -0.78 -19.74
N PRO A 276 -11.09 -1.55 -20.19
CA PRO A 276 -11.33 -2.90 -19.69
C PRO A 276 -10.32 -3.92 -20.21
N GLU A 277 -9.58 -3.59 -21.27
CA GLU A 277 -8.60 -4.46 -21.91
C GLU A 277 -7.20 -4.24 -21.36
N ARG A 278 -6.37 -5.28 -21.52
CA ARG A 278 -4.94 -5.22 -21.25
C ARG A 278 -4.22 -4.61 -22.45
N ASP A 279 -3.28 -3.72 -22.18
CA ASP A 279 -2.43 -3.09 -23.20
C ASP A 279 -1.00 -3.62 -23.06
N ASP A 280 -0.66 -4.67 -23.80
CA ASP A 280 0.69 -5.24 -23.73
C ASP A 280 1.79 -4.45 -24.43
N PRO A 281 1.57 -3.83 -25.62
CA PRO A 281 2.57 -2.99 -26.25
C PRO A 281 3.05 -1.83 -25.36
N ASP A 282 2.13 -1.12 -24.71
CA ASP A 282 2.48 0.10 -23.96
C ASP A 282 2.33 -0.05 -22.43
N GLY A 283 1.39 -0.87 -21.96
CA GLY A 283 1.10 -1.08 -20.53
C GLY A 283 2.01 -2.09 -19.82
N ALA A 284 2.75 -2.93 -20.54
CA ALA A 284 3.67 -3.92 -19.95
C ALA A 284 4.96 -3.28 -19.39
N ARG A 285 4.82 -2.28 -18.51
CA ARG A 285 5.89 -1.48 -17.91
C ARG A 285 5.61 -1.28 -16.42
N HIS A 286 6.67 -1.05 -15.65
CA HIS A 286 6.54 -0.61 -14.26
C HIS A 286 6.39 0.91 -14.22
N ILE A 287 5.61 1.43 -13.27
CA ILE A 287 5.51 2.88 -13.02
C ILE A 287 6.36 3.16 -11.78
N VAL A 288 7.45 3.88 -11.97
CA VAL A 288 8.27 4.39 -10.87
C VAL A 288 7.72 5.74 -10.47
N VAL A 289 7.45 5.93 -9.18
CA VAL A 289 6.97 7.21 -8.65
C VAL A 289 8.03 7.80 -7.73
N THR A 290 8.41 9.04 -7.97
CA THR A 290 9.23 9.84 -7.05
C THR A 290 8.40 11.01 -6.52
N LEU A 291 8.78 11.56 -5.38
CA LEU A 291 8.16 12.77 -4.83
C LEU A 291 9.09 13.97 -5.09
N ASP A 292 8.52 15.06 -5.59
CA ASP A 292 9.24 16.33 -5.68
C ASP A 292 9.66 16.82 -4.28
N ALA A 293 10.92 17.18 -4.09
CA ALA A 293 11.47 17.49 -2.77
C ALA A 293 10.88 18.76 -2.12
N ALA A 294 10.34 19.69 -2.91
CA ALA A 294 9.76 20.93 -2.40
C ALA A 294 8.24 20.80 -2.20
N THR A 295 7.57 20.17 -3.16
CA THR A 295 6.10 20.16 -3.26
C THR A 295 5.49 18.83 -2.86
N HIS A 296 6.28 17.78 -2.63
CA HIS A 296 5.83 16.40 -2.39
C HIS A 296 4.75 15.95 -3.39
N THR A 297 4.84 16.44 -4.62
CA THR A 297 3.97 16.01 -5.72
C THR A 297 4.54 14.73 -6.34
N PRO A 298 3.69 13.72 -6.62
CA PRO A 298 4.12 12.53 -7.35
C PRO A 298 4.61 12.88 -8.76
N ARG A 299 5.76 12.33 -9.14
CA ARG A 299 6.32 12.36 -10.49
C ARG A 299 6.44 10.93 -11.00
N LEU A 300 5.77 10.65 -12.11
CA LEU A 300 5.66 9.31 -12.65
C LEU A 300 6.65 9.11 -13.80
N ARG A 301 7.30 7.95 -13.79
CA ARG A 301 8.20 7.51 -14.86
C ARG A 301 7.95 6.04 -15.18
N PRO A 302 7.27 5.74 -16.30
CA PRO A 302 7.21 4.37 -16.82
C PRO A 302 8.61 3.86 -17.16
N THR A 303 8.85 2.56 -17.00
CA THR A 303 10.08 1.93 -17.48
C THR A 303 10.11 1.90 -19.01
N SER A 304 11.31 1.85 -19.59
CA SER A 304 11.48 1.80 -21.05
C SER A 304 11.02 0.47 -21.67
N GLY A 305 10.91 -0.58 -20.86
CA GLY A 305 10.41 -1.89 -21.27
C GLY A 305 9.83 -2.68 -20.10
N THR A 306 9.71 -4.00 -20.31
CA THR A 306 9.04 -4.95 -19.41
C THR A 306 9.90 -5.41 -18.24
N THR A 307 11.21 -5.16 -18.29
CA THR A 307 12.16 -5.62 -17.26
C THR A 307 11.97 -4.82 -15.99
N PHE A 308 12.03 -5.50 -14.84
CA PHE A 308 12.03 -4.85 -13.55
C PHE A 308 13.25 -3.92 -13.45
N PRO A 309 13.06 -2.62 -13.13
CA PRO A 309 14.14 -1.64 -13.22
C PRO A 309 15.20 -1.91 -12.15
N PRO A 310 16.51 -1.84 -12.48
CA PRO A 310 17.56 -1.99 -11.48
C PRO A 310 17.50 -0.84 -10.46
N THR A 311 17.99 -1.09 -9.24
CA THR A 311 18.22 -0.02 -8.26
C THR A 311 19.65 0.49 -8.40
N ARG A 312 19.83 1.64 -9.07
CA ARG A 312 21.10 2.37 -9.04
C ARG A 312 20.99 3.54 -8.07
N PRO A 313 22.09 3.95 -7.42
CA PRO A 313 22.08 5.18 -6.63
C PRO A 313 21.61 6.36 -7.51
N HIS A 314 20.66 7.16 -7.00
CA HIS A 314 20.08 8.34 -7.64
C HIS A 314 19.04 8.12 -8.77
N ASP A 315 18.52 6.89 -8.96
CA ASP A 315 17.44 6.54 -9.92
C ASP A 315 15.99 6.64 -9.39
#